data_AF-A0A150KC92-F1
#
_entry.id   AF-A0A150KC92-F1
#
_cell.length_a   1.000
_cell.length_b   1.000
_cell.length_c   1.000
_cell.angle_alpha   90.00
_cell.angle_beta   90.00
_cell.angle_gamma   90.00
#
_symmetry.space_group_name_H-M   'P 1'
#
loop_
_entity.id
_entity.type
_entity.pdbx_description
1 polymer ?
#
loop_
_entity_poly.entity_id
_entity_poly.type
_entity_poly.pdbx_seq_one_letter_code
_entity_poly.pdbx_strand_id
1 'polypeptide(L)'
;MQNVLIVGGGKGGKVILKILSESARFRVAGIVDLNRQAEGIRLAKNMGVQTGNNWRVFSGPHVDIIIEVTGDEQVFHEIVAACTGRIVIPGSVAYLIAKLLEEKEALIRKLESETKKHALILQSTAEGMTVIDKNGRII
;
A
#
# COMPACT_ATOMS: atom_id res chain seq x y z
N MET A 1 0.16 17.03 1.75
CA MET A 1 -0.61 15.83 1.37
C MET A 1 -0.69 15.82 -0.14
N GLN A 2 -0.20 14.78 -0.79
CA GLN A 2 -0.14 14.69 -2.26
C GLN A 2 -1.35 13.94 -2.81
N ASN A 3 -1.95 14.48 -3.86
CA ASN A 3 -3.12 13.91 -4.51
C ASN A 3 -2.72 12.99 -5.65
N VAL A 4 -3.16 11.75 -5.56
CA VAL A 4 -2.81 10.70 -6.51
C VAL A 4 -4.04 10.29 -7.30
N LEU A 5 -3.89 10.25 -8.63
CA LEU A 5 -4.83 9.61 -9.55
C LEU A 5 -4.27 8.25 -9.98
N ILE A 6 -5.09 7.21 -9.90
CA ILE A 6 -4.73 5.88 -10.41
C ILE A 6 -5.50 5.64 -11.71
N VAL A 7 -4.78 5.34 -12.80
CA VAL A 7 -5.36 5.03 -14.11
C VAL A 7 -5.17 3.54 -14.38
N GLY A 8 -6.24 2.77 -14.26
CA GLY A 8 -6.26 1.30 -14.27
C GLY A 8 -6.65 0.76 -12.90
N GLY A 9 -7.79 0.07 -12.85
CA GLY A 9 -8.42 -0.51 -11.66
C GLY A 9 -8.30 -2.03 -11.58
N GLY A 10 -7.44 -2.65 -12.40
CA GLY A 10 -7.13 -4.07 -12.33
C GLY A 10 -6.38 -4.48 -11.05
N LYS A 11 -5.69 -5.62 -11.09
CA LYS A 11 -4.95 -6.16 -9.94
C LYS A 11 -3.90 -5.18 -9.40
N GLY A 12 -3.12 -4.57 -10.28
CA GLY A 12 -2.08 -3.60 -9.92
C GLY A 12 -2.67 -2.35 -9.25
N GLY A 13 -3.70 -1.75 -9.87
CA GLY A 13 -4.39 -0.58 -9.33
C GLY A 13 -5.01 -0.81 -7.96
N LYS A 14 -5.59 -2.00 -7.71
CA LYS A 14 -6.11 -2.40 -6.39
C LYS A 14 -5.02 -2.42 -5.32
N VAL A 15 -3.87 -3.01 -5.62
CA VAL A 15 -2.75 -3.11 -4.67
C VAL A 15 -2.23 -1.71 -4.32
N ILE A 16 -2.01 -0.88 -5.34
CA ILE A 16 -1.53 0.49 -5.17
C ILE A 16 -2.53 1.33 -4.38
N LEU A 17 -3.83 1.21 -4.69
CA LEU A 17 -4.90 1.88 -3.93
C LEU A 17 -4.84 1.55 -2.44
N LYS A 18 -4.68 0.27 -2.09
CA LYS A 18 -4.58 -0.18 -0.70
C LYS A 18 -3.38 0.46 0.01
N ILE A 19 -2.19 0.34 -0.57
CA ILE A 19 -0.94 0.84 -0.01
C ILE A 19 -1.00 2.36 0.20
N LEU A 20 -1.50 3.11 -0.79
CA LEU A 20 -1.58 4.57 -0.69
C LEU A 20 -2.59 5.02 0.35
N SER A 21 -3.68 4.25 0.54
CA SER A 21 -4.72 4.59 1.51
C SER A 21 -4.30 4.36 2.96
N GLU A 22 -3.29 3.53 3.21
CA GLU A 22 -2.72 3.30 4.54
C GLU A 22 -1.72 4.40 4.95
N SER A 23 -1.35 5.31 4.04
CA SER A 23 -0.40 6.39 4.29
C SER A 23 -1.10 7.74 4.48
N ALA A 24 -0.85 8.41 5.60
CA ALA A 24 -1.37 9.76 5.87
C ALA A 24 -0.77 10.87 4.96
N ARG A 25 0.25 10.56 4.15
CA ARG A 25 0.91 11.54 3.25
C ARG A 25 0.23 11.63 1.88
N PHE A 26 -0.50 10.60 1.48
CA PHE A 26 -1.15 10.50 0.18
C PHE A 26 -2.67 10.55 0.34
N ARG A 27 -3.32 11.14 -0.65
CA ARG A 27 -4.78 11.09 -0.80
C ARG A 27 -5.07 10.59 -2.20
N VAL A 28 -5.76 9.46 -2.32
CA VAL A 28 -6.21 8.97 -3.63
C VAL A 28 -7.42 9.81 -4.05
N ALA A 29 -7.19 10.73 -4.98
CA ALA A 29 -8.21 11.63 -5.51
C ALA A 29 -9.22 10.87 -6.39
N GLY A 30 -8.77 9.80 -7.05
CA GLY A 30 -9.66 8.89 -7.73
C GLY A 30 -8.93 7.72 -8.38
N ILE A 31 -9.73 6.77 -8.84
CA ILE A 31 -9.29 5.65 -9.67
C ILE A 31 -10.18 5.53 -10.90
N VAL A 32 -9.59 5.28 -12.05
CA VAL A 32 -10.35 5.10 -13.29
C VAL A 32 -10.04 3.77 -13.97
N ASP A 33 -11.06 3.17 -14.56
CA ASP A 33 -10.92 1.97 -15.39
C ASP A 33 -12.09 1.91 -16.36
N LEU A 34 -11.87 1.40 -17.57
CA LEU A 34 -12.94 1.16 -18.54
C LEU A 34 -13.89 0.08 -18.02
N ASN A 35 -13.35 -0.94 -17.33
CA ASN A 35 -14.11 -1.98 -16.66
C ASN A 35 -14.61 -1.48 -15.29
N ARG A 36 -15.90 -1.10 -15.23
CA ARG A 36 -16.58 -0.66 -13.99
C ARG A 36 -16.65 -1.73 -12.89
N GLN A 37 -16.39 -2.99 -13.23
CA GLN A 37 -16.34 -4.11 -12.31
C GLN A 37 -14.92 -4.52 -11.92
N ALA A 38 -13.90 -3.79 -12.37
CA ALA A 38 -12.52 -4.08 -11.98
C ALA A 38 -12.34 -4.05 -10.46
N GLU A 39 -11.45 -4.88 -9.93
CA GLU A 39 -11.33 -5.11 -8.49
C GLU A 39 -10.97 -3.84 -7.70
N GLY A 40 -10.09 -3.01 -8.27
CA GLY A 40 -9.70 -1.72 -7.71
C GLY A 40 -10.84 -0.71 -7.72
N ILE A 41 -11.73 -0.74 -8.72
CA ILE A 41 -12.93 0.11 -8.75
C ILE A 41 -13.90 -0.28 -7.63
N ARG A 42 -14.14 -1.59 -7.44
CA ARG A 42 -14.99 -2.06 -6.35
C ARG A 42 -14.43 -1.67 -4.98
N LEU A 43 -13.12 -1.84 -4.80
CA LEU A 43 -12.44 -1.46 -3.56
C LEU A 43 -12.55 0.06 -3.31
N ALA A 44 -12.30 0.88 -4.31
CA ALA A 44 -12.39 2.34 -4.19
C ALA A 44 -13.78 2.80 -3.77
N LYS A 45 -14.84 2.23 -4.34
CA LYS A 45 -16.23 2.52 -3.92
C LYS A 45 -16.46 2.21 -2.44
N ASN A 46 -15.97 1.07 -1.95
CA ASN A 46 -16.09 0.69 -0.54
C ASN A 46 -15.34 1.65 0.39
N MET A 47 -14.27 2.28 -0.12
CA MET A 47 -13.44 3.24 0.62
C MET A 47 -13.92 4.70 0.46
N GLY A 48 -14.99 4.95 -0.30
CA GLY A 48 -15.47 6.31 -0.58
C GLY A 48 -14.56 7.11 -1.54
N VAL A 49 -13.67 6.44 -2.27
CA VAL A 49 -12.79 7.06 -3.26
C VAL A 49 -13.55 7.25 -4.58
N GLN A 50 -13.38 8.41 -5.21
CA GLN A 50 -14.04 8.73 -6.47
C GLN A 50 -13.60 7.77 -7.58
N THR A 51 -14.56 7.21 -8.32
CA THR A 51 -14.29 6.30 -9.44
C THR A 51 -14.77 6.88 -10.75
N GLY A 52 -14.09 6.59 -11.86
CA GLY A 52 -14.54 6.97 -13.19
C GLY A 52 -14.12 6.00 -14.29
N ASN A 53 -14.50 6.30 -15.52
CA ASN A 53 -14.09 5.56 -16.71
C ASN A 53 -13.21 6.38 -17.67
N ASN A 54 -12.90 7.62 -17.30
CA ASN A 54 -12.08 8.51 -18.11
C ASN A 54 -11.18 9.34 -17.18
N TRP A 55 -9.86 9.16 -17.30
CA TRP A 55 -8.86 9.88 -16.51
C TRP A 55 -8.88 11.39 -16.79
N ARG A 56 -9.34 11.82 -17.98
CA ARG A 56 -9.41 13.24 -18.37
C ARG A 56 -10.40 14.04 -17.52
N VAL A 57 -11.34 13.39 -16.85
CA VAL A 57 -12.26 14.07 -15.91
C VAL A 57 -11.54 14.44 -14.60
N PHE A 58 -10.43 13.77 -14.30
CA PHE A 58 -9.63 13.98 -13.10
C PHE A 58 -8.40 14.88 -13.35
N SER A 59 -8.20 15.37 -14.58
CA SER A 59 -7.04 16.20 -14.96
C SER A 59 -7.11 17.65 -14.49
N GLY A 60 -8.01 17.97 -13.56
CA GLY A 60 -8.10 19.28 -12.92
C GLY A 60 -6.85 19.66 -12.10
N PRO A 61 -6.78 20.89 -11.57
CA PRO A 61 -5.59 21.43 -10.89
C PRO A 61 -5.24 20.75 -9.56
N HIS A 62 -5.96 19.70 -9.15
CA HIS A 62 -5.84 19.08 -7.84
C HIS A 62 -5.16 17.70 -7.84
N VAL A 63 -4.58 17.25 -8.96
CA VAL A 63 -3.82 16.00 -9.03
C VAL A 63 -2.33 16.29 -9.21
N ASP A 64 -1.53 15.80 -8.26
CA ASP A 64 -0.07 16.00 -8.22
C ASP A 64 0.68 14.86 -8.92
N ILE A 65 0.19 13.63 -8.73
CA ILE A 65 0.81 12.39 -9.20
C ILE A 65 -0.23 11.55 -9.94
N ILE A 66 0.13 11.04 -11.11
CA ILE A 66 -0.67 10.09 -11.86
C ILE A 66 0.09 8.77 -11.92
N ILE A 67 -0.55 7.68 -11.49
CA ILE A 67 -0.01 6.33 -11.60
C ILE A 67 -0.79 5.60 -12.69
N GLU A 68 -0.16 5.37 -13.83
CA GLU A 68 -0.75 4.65 -14.96
C GLU A 68 -0.44 3.16 -14.81
N VAL A 69 -1.46 2.32 -14.72
CA VAL A 69 -1.39 0.86 -14.48
C VAL A 69 -2.37 0.10 -15.40
N THR A 70 -2.68 0.66 -16.56
CA THR A 70 -3.43 -0.02 -17.62
C THR A 70 -2.55 -1.01 -18.37
N GLY A 71 -1.24 -0.77 -18.39
CA GLY A 71 -0.28 -1.60 -19.15
C GLY A 71 -0.30 -1.30 -20.65
N ASP A 72 -0.87 -0.16 -21.03
CA ASP A 72 -0.96 0.32 -22.41
C ASP A 72 -0.06 1.55 -22.56
N GLU A 73 1.02 1.41 -23.34
CA GLU A 73 1.98 2.49 -23.57
C GLU A 73 1.34 3.71 -24.24
N GLN A 74 0.28 3.53 -25.04
CA GLN A 74 -0.41 4.65 -25.66
C GLN A 74 -1.09 5.52 -24.60
N VAL A 75 -1.74 4.89 -23.62
CA VAL A 75 -2.37 5.59 -22.49
C VAL A 75 -1.33 6.37 -21.69
N PHE A 76 -0.15 5.78 -21.44
CA PHE A 76 0.93 6.47 -20.76
C PHE A 76 1.38 7.73 -21.51
N HIS A 77 1.65 7.61 -22.82
CA HIS A 77 2.06 8.75 -23.65
C HIS A 77 0.98 9.83 -23.74
N GLU A 78 -0.30 9.45 -23.85
CA GLU A 78 -1.41 10.40 -23.83
C GLU A 78 -1.49 11.20 -22.52
N ILE A 79 -1.28 10.53 -21.38
CA ILE A 79 -1.30 11.18 -20.07
C ILE A 79 -0.13 12.15 -19.95
N VAL A 80 1.09 11.73 -20.33
CA VAL A 80 2.29 12.58 -20.29
C VAL A 80 2.10 13.82 -21.16
N ALA A 81 1.55 13.66 -22.37
CA ALA A 81 1.31 14.78 -23.29
C ALA A 81 0.22 15.73 -22.77
N ALA A 82 -0.86 15.22 -22.17
CA ALA A 82 -1.97 16.03 -21.69
C ALA A 82 -1.72 16.68 -20.32
N CYS A 83 -0.82 16.12 -19.50
CA CYS A 83 -0.56 16.54 -18.13
C CYS A 83 0.83 17.15 -17.98
N THR A 84 1.15 18.15 -18.80
CA THR A 84 2.43 18.87 -18.75
C THR A 84 2.70 19.44 -17.35
N GLY A 85 3.84 19.09 -16.76
CA GLY A 85 4.25 19.54 -15.42
C GLY A 85 3.78 18.66 -14.26
N ARG A 86 3.10 17.53 -14.52
CA ARG A 86 2.73 16.53 -13.50
C ARG A 86 3.66 15.33 -13.54
N ILE A 87 3.81 14.66 -12.40
CA ILE A 87 4.59 13.42 -12.29
C ILE A 87 3.70 12.27 -12.74
N VAL A 88 4.11 11.58 -13.81
CA VAL A 88 3.46 10.36 -14.30
C VAL A 88 4.37 9.17 -13.99
N ILE A 89 3.85 8.21 -13.23
CA ILE A 89 4.59 7.01 -12.82
C ILE A 89 4.05 5.83 -13.63
N PRO A 90 4.92 5.14 -14.39
CA PRO A 90 4.56 3.89 -15.06
C PRO A 90 4.17 2.81 -14.05
N GLY A 91 3.21 1.99 -14.43
CA GLY A 91 2.61 1.01 -13.52
C GLY A 91 3.56 -0.10 -13.11
N SER A 92 4.53 -0.41 -13.97
CA SER A 92 5.63 -1.33 -13.66
C SER A 92 6.48 -0.83 -12.49
N VAL A 93 6.79 0.46 -12.45
CA VAL A 93 7.56 1.09 -11.36
C VAL A 93 6.73 1.13 -10.08
N ALA A 94 5.46 1.55 -10.17
CA ALA A 94 4.58 1.57 -9.01
C ALA A 94 4.35 0.17 -8.42
N TYR A 95 4.21 -0.85 -9.29
CA TYR A 95 4.08 -2.24 -8.89
C TYR A 95 5.34 -2.77 -8.21
N LEU A 96 6.53 -2.45 -8.74
CA LEU A 96 7.80 -2.81 -8.11
C LEU A 96 7.90 -2.24 -6.69
N ILE A 97 7.61 -0.95 -6.51
CA ILE A 97 7.62 -0.29 -5.20
C ILE A 97 6.60 -0.93 -4.25
N ALA A 98 5.38 -1.19 -4.75
CA ALA A 98 4.33 -1.86 -3.99
C ALA A 98 4.79 -3.24 -3.51
N LYS A 99 5.43 -4.03 -4.39
CA LYS A 99 5.93 -5.35 -4.06
C LYS A 99 7.00 -5.32 -2.97
N LEU A 100 7.95 -4.38 -3.06
CA LEU A 100 8.98 -4.19 -2.05
C LEU A 100 8.39 -3.79 -0.68
N LEU A 101 7.33 -2.98 -0.67
CA LEU A 101 6.63 -2.62 0.56
C LEU A 101 5.92 -3.83 1.19
N GLU A 102 5.21 -4.64 0.41
CA GLU A 102 4.58 -5.87 0.88
C GLU A 102 5.61 -6.83 1.51
N GLU A 103 6.76 -7.00 0.85
CA GLU A 103 7.86 -7.84 1.34
C GLU A 103 8.45 -7.29 2.65
N LYS A 104 8.65 -5.98 2.75
CA LYS A 104 9.09 -5.31 3.97
C LYS A 104 8.14 -5.58 5.13
N GLU A 105 6.83 -5.46 4.92
CA GLU A 105 5.86 -5.72 5.98
C GLU A 105 5.83 -7.18 6.40
N ALA A 106 5.97 -8.12 5.46
CA ALA A 106 6.06 -9.54 5.78
C ALA A 106 7.27 -9.84 6.67
N LEU A 107 8.41 -9.20 6.40
CA LEU A 107 9.60 -9.29 7.23
C LEU A 107 9.38 -8.71 8.63
N ILE A 108 8.74 -7.54 8.75
CA ILE A 108 8.41 -6.92 10.05
C ILE A 108 7.52 -7.85 10.88
N ARG A 109 6.45 -8.40 10.29
CA ARG A 109 5.56 -9.35 10.97
C ARG A 109 6.31 -10.60 11.44
N LYS A 110 7.26 -11.10 10.65
CA LYS A 110 8.10 -12.24 11.03
C LYS A 110 8.99 -11.89 12.24
N LEU A 111 9.64 -10.74 12.21
CA LEU A 111 10.45 -10.24 13.33
C LEU A 111 9.63 -10.10 14.61
N GLU A 112 8.45 -9.46 14.54
CA GLU A 112 7.56 -9.32 15.70
C GLU A 112 7.14 -10.68 16.29
N SER A 113 6.87 -11.67 15.43
CA SER A 113 6.54 -13.03 15.87
C SER A 113 7.71 -13.70 16.60
N GLU A 114 8.93 -13.58 16.07
CA GLU A 114 10.13 -14.11 16.72
C GLU A 114 10.41 -13.41 18.06
N THR A 115 10.30 -12.07 18.13
CA THR A 115 10.45 -11.33 19.39
C THR A 115 9.44 -11.79 20.44
N LYS A 116 8.18 -12.01 20.05
CA LYS A 116 7.15 -12.54 20.97
C LYS A 116 7.49 -13.93 21.49
N LYS A 117 8.00 -14.83 20.63
CA LYS A 117 8.45 -16.17 21.06
C LYS A 117 9.59 -16.09 22.07
N HIS A 118 10.60 -15.25 21.81
CA HIS A 118 11.71 -15.05 22.73
C HIS A 118 11.24 -14.50 24.08
N ALA A 119 10.31 -13.55 24.10
CA ALA A 119 9.74 -13.02 25.33
C ALA A 119 9.00 -14.10 26.15
N LEU A 120 8.21 -14.96 25.50
CA LEU A 120 7.53 -16.08 26.15
C LEU A 120 8.50 -17.09 26.75
N ILE A 121 9.58 -17.43 26.04
CA ILE A 121 10.63 -18.33 26.56
C ILE A 121 11.25 -17.73 27.82
N LEU A 122 11.62 -16.44 27.80
CA LEU A 122 12.22 -15.76 28.95
C LEU A 122 11.27 -15.73 30.16
N GLN A 123 9.98 -15.45 29.93
CA GLN A 123 8.97 -15.46 30.99
C GLN A 123 8.81 -16.86 31.59
N SER A 124 8.75 -17.90 30.75
CA SER A 124 8.64 -19.30 31.18
C SER A 124 9.86 -19.73 32.00
N THR A 125 11.07 -19.32 31.59
CA THR A 125 12.29 -19.59 32.36
C THR A 125 12.32 -18.82 33.67
N ALA A 126 11.83 -17.58 33.73
CA ALA A 126 11.74 -16.82 34.98
C ALA A 126 10.76 -17.47 35.97
N GLU A 127 9.61 -17.97 35.49
CA GLU A 127 8.64 -18.70 36.31
C GLU A 127 9.18 -20.07 36.79
N GLY A 128 10.02 -20.73 35.99
CA GLY A 128 10.68 -22.00 36.37
C GLY A 128 11.96 -21.84 37.20
N MET A 129 12.62 -20.68 37.15
CA MET A 129 13.81 -20.36 37.94
C MET A 129 13.39 -19.86 39.32
N THR A 130 13.03 -20.78 40.20
CA THR A 130 13.01 -20.50 41.64
C THR A 130 14.46 -20.42 42.11
N VAL A 131 14.92 -19.23 42.51
CA VAL A 131 16.27 -19.10 43.10
C VAL A 131 16.19 -19.67 44.51
N ILE A 132 17.04 -20.64 44.81
CA ILE A 132 17.13 -21.25 46.14
C ILE A 132 18.43 -20.78 46.77
N ASP A 133 18.37 -20.18 47.96
CA ASP A 133 19.57 -19.83 48.71
C ASP A 133 20.32 -21.10 49.17
N LYS A 134 21.55 -20.95 49.65
CA LYS A 134 22.36 -22.05 50.18
C LYS A 134 21.72 -22.83 51.35
N ASN A 135 20.64 -22.32 51.93
CA ASN A 135 19.88 -22.92 53.03
C ASN A 135 18.58 -23.57 52.56
N GLY A 136 18.33 -23.67 51.25
CA GLY A 136 17.14 -24.30 50.69
C GLY A 136 15.89 -23.41 50.64
N ARG A 137 16.02 -22.08 50.80
CA ARG A 137 14.87 -21.15 50.78
C ARG A 137 14.68 -20.51 49.42
N ILE A 138 13.43 -20.44 48.97
CA ILE A 138 13.02 -19.68 47.78
C ILE A 138 13.21 -18.18 48.06
N ILE A 139 13.92 -17.48 47.17
CA ILE A 139 14.15 -16.02 47.21
C ILE A 139 13.51 -15.34 46.00
#